data_AF-A0A0T5XCN1-F1
#
_entry.id   AF-A0A0T5XCN1-F1
#
_cell.length_a   1.000
_cell.length_b   1.000
_cell.length_c   1.000
_cell.angle_alpha   90.00
_cell.angle_beta   90.00
_cell.angle_gamma   90.00
#
_symmetry.space_group_name_H-M   'P 1'
#
loop_
_entity.id
_entity.type
_entity.pdbx_description
1 polymer ?
#
loop_
_entity_poly.entity_id
_entity_poly.type
_entity_poly.pdbx_seq_one_letter_code
_entity_poly.pdbx_strand_id
1 'polypeptide(L)' 'MEAKIGCPVPEFKAMAFDRGNIREVSHAEARGKWLVLFFYPGDFTFV' A
#
# COMPACT_ATOMS: atom_id res chain seq x y z
N MET A 1 11.02 -6.21 -10.86
CA MET A 1 9.80 -6.94 -10.47
C MET A 1 8.64 -6.05 -10.88
N GLU A 2 7.76 -6.52 -11.76
CA GLU A 2 6.69 -5.71 -12.37
C GLU A 2 5.32 -6.14 -11.85
N ALA A 3 4.36 -5.22 -11.82
CA ALA A 3 2.97 -5.55 -11.55
C ALA A 3 2.39 -6.35 -12.72
N LYS A 4 1.87 -7.55 -12.44
CA LYS A 4 1.26 -8.44 -13.45
C LYS A 4 -0.25 -8.51 -13.26
N ILE A 5 -0.99 -8.18 -14.30
CA ILE A 5 -2.46 -8.20 -14.30
C ILE A 5 -2.96 -9.64 -14.11
N GLY A 6 -3.96 -9.83 -13.25
CA GLY A 6 -4.56 -11.14 -12.97
C GLY A 6 -3.72 -12.05 -12.07
N CYS A 7 -2.51 -11.65 -11.69
CA CYS A 7 -1.70 -12.35 -10.71
C CYS A 7 -2.00 -11.84 -9.28
N PRO A 8 -1.75 -12.66 -8.24
CA PRO A 8 -1.77 -12.19 -6.87
C PRO A 8 -0.85 -10.98 -6.68
N VAL A 9 -1.29 -10.04 -5.84
CA VAL A 9 -0.44 -8.93 -5.40
C VAL A 9 0.82 -9.49 -4.72
N PRO A 10 2.01 -8.91 -4.97
CA PRO A 10 3.21 -9.27 -4.23
C PRO A 10 2.99 -9.12 -2.72
N GLU A 11 3.62 -9.99 -1.94
CA GLU A 11 3.63 -9.82 -0.49
C GLU A 11 4.36 -8.52 -0.14
N PHE A 12 3.70 -7.69 0.68
CA PHE A 12 4.31 -6.47 1.21
C PHE A 12 4.04 -6.33 2.70
N LYS A 13 4.95 -5.59 3.33
CA LYS A 13 4.83 -4.99 4.66
C LYS A 13 5.45 -3.59 4.62
N ALA A 14 4.78 -2.62 5.21
CA ALA A 14 5.24 -1.24 5.27
C ALA A 14 4.75 -0.54 6.54
N MET A 15 5.47 0.47 6.98
CA MET A 15 4.96 1.39 8.01
C MET A 15 4.03 2.41 7.34
N ALA A 16 2.86 2.63 7.93
CA ALA A 16 1.89 3.60 7.47
C ALA A 16 1.44 4.51 8.61
N PHE A 17 1.12 5.76 8.27
CA PHE A 17 0.42 6.66 9.17
C PHE A 17 -1.09 6.53 8.94
N ASP A 18 -1.82 6.07 9.96
CA ASP A 18 -3.25 5.81 9.91
C ASP A 18 -3.90 6.31 11.20
N ARG A 19 -4.90 7.19 11.08
CA ARG A 19 -5.65 7.80 12.20
C ARG A 19 -4.75 8.35 13.33
N GLY A 20 -3.71 9.11 12.96
CA GLY A 20 -2.82 9.74 13.95
C GLY A 20 -1.72 8.84 14.51
N ASN A 21 -1.62 7.59 14.08
CA ASN A 21 -0.67 6.61 14.61
C ASN A 21 0.18 6.02 13.49
N ILE A 22 1.43 5.68 13.83
CA ILE A 22 2.30 4.90 12.96
C ILE A 22 2.06 3.42 13.27
N ARG A 23 1.69 2.63 12.27
CA ARG A 23 1.50 1.18 12.41
C ARG A 23 2.02 0.42 11.20
N GLU A 24 2.32 -0.86 11.39
CA GLU A 24 2.63 -1.75 10.27
C GLU A 24 1.33 -2.09 9.52
N VAL A 25 1.41 -2.11 8.19
CA VAL A 25 0.38 -2.59 7.27
C VAL A 25 0.96 -3.66 6.37
N SER A 26 0.16 -4.66 6.03
CA SER A 26 0.56 -5.81 5.23
C SER A 26 -0.55 -6.24 4.27
N HIS A 27 -0.15 -6.92 3.18
CA HIS A 27 -1.11 -7.50 2.24
C HIS A 27 -2.09 -8.48 2.90
N ALA A 28 -1.69 -9.12 4.01
CA ALA A 28 -2.50 -10.08 4.74
C ALA A 28 -3.76 -9.45 5.35
N GLU A 29 -3.68 -8.20 5.81
CA GLU A 29 -4.79 -7.45 6.41
C GLU A 29 -5.86 -7.05 5.38
N ALA A 30 -5.48 -6.99 4.10
CA ALA A 30 -6.37 -6.60 3.01
C ALA A 30 -7.17 -7.79 2.44
N ARG A 31 -6.87 -9.03 2.84
CA ARG A 31 -7.58 -10.22 2.34
C ARG A 31 -9.07 -10.16 2.68
N GLY A 32 -9.91 -10.52 1.71
CA GLY A 32 -11.37 -10.45 1.83
C GLY A 32 -11.97 -9.06 1.62
N LYS A 33 -11.14 -8.06 1.28
CA LYS A 33 -11.57 -6.69 0.91
C LYS A 33 -10.99 -6.33 -0.45
N TRP A 34 -11.61 -5.36 -1.13
CA TRP A 34 -10.99 -4.71 -2.28
C TRP A 34 -9.80 -3.86 -1.79
N LEU A 35 -8.66 -4.01 -2.46
CA LEU A 35 -7.43 -3.27 -2.19
C LEU A 35 -7.12 -2.34 -3.36
N VAL A 36 -6.92 -1.06 -3.08
CA VAL A 36 -6.41 -0.07 -4.04
C VAL A 36 -5.03 0.35 -3.56
N LEU A 37 -4.01 0.13 -4.40
CA LEU A 37 -2.66 0.63 -4.16
C LEU A 37 -2.45 1.88 -5.00
N PHE A 38 -2.23 3.02 -4.34
CA PHE A 38 -2.01 4.30 -4.98
C PHE A 38 -0.60 4.80 -4.67
N PHE A 39 0.15 5.14 -5.70
CA PHE A 39 1.51 5.63 -5.60
C PHE A 39 1.54 7.10 -6.04
N TYR A 40 2.26 7.93 -5.30
CA TYR A 40 2.43 9.34 -5.61
C TYR A 40 3.92 9.73 -5.47
N PRO A 41 4.38 10.82 -6.12
CA PRO A 41 5.82 11.11 -6.24
C PRO A 41 6.53 11.46 -4.92
N GLY A 42 5.85 12.14 -4.00
CA GLY A 42 6.42 12.52 -2.71
C GLY A 42 5.52 13.46 -1.93
N ASP A 43 5.78 13.57 -0.63
CA ASP A 43 5.14 14.56 0.25
C ASP A 43 5.76 15.95 0.00
N PHE A 44 4.97 17.00 0.23
CA PHE A 44 5.42 18.41 0.17
C PHE A 44 6.16 18.79 -1.12
N THR A 45 5.65 18.35 -2.26
CA THR A 45 6.15 18.82 -3.57
C THR A 45 5.71 20.26 -3.85
N PHE A 46 6.42 20.92 -4.78
CA PHE A 46 6.01 22.21 -5.32
C PHE A 46 4.74 22.05 -6.18
N VAL A 47 3.87 23.07 -6.15
CA VAL A 47 2.65 23.19 -6.99
C VAL A 47 2.79 24.43 -7.85
#